data_AF-A0A2S9FJZ0-F1
#
_entry.id   AF-A0A2S9FJZ0-F1
#
_cell.length_a   1.000
_cell.length_b   1.000
_cell.length_c   1.000
_cell.angle_alpha   90.00
_cell.angle_beta   90.00
_cell.angle_gamma   90.00
#
_symmetry.space_group_name_H-M   'P 1'
#
loop_
_entity.id
_entity.type
_entity.pdbx_description
1 polymer ?
#
loop_
_entity_poly.entity_id
_entity_poly.type
_entity_poly.pdbx_seq_one_letter_code
_entity_poly.pdbx_strand_id
1 'polypeptide(L)'
;MSRVAPLAPPWSEDDAAGITSWGHPDRTYEPLLLVRILQRHPALAAKLRTLGEALYVDTKLPPRVRTIAILRICALLGCAYEWGGQAAFWGPIAKVSDAECDALVTGAEAVWSDE
;
A
#
# COMPACT_ATOMS: atom_id res chain seq x y z
N MET A 1 -14.73 0.39 20.59
CA MET A 1 -14.40 -0.76 19.72
C MET A 1 -12.92 -1.06 19.83
N SER A 2 -12.52 -2.33 20.04
CA SER A 2 -11.11 -2.73 20.04
C SER A 2 -10.59 -2.92 18.62
N ARG A 3 -9.35 -2.49 18.35
CA ARG A 3 -8.68 -2.73 17.07
C ARG A 3 -8.38 -4.23 16.90
N VAL A 4 -8.40 -4.71 15.66
CA VAL A 4 -7.96 -6.07 15.32
C VAL A 4 -6.44 -6.11 15.36
N ALA A 5 -5.86 -6.97 16.20
CA ALA A 5 -4.41 -7.14 16.26
C ALA A 5 -3.88 -7.90 15.02
N PRO A 6 -2.69 -7.59 14.50
CA PRO A 6 -2.04 -8.41 13.48
C PRO A 6 -1.88 -9.88 13.94
N LEU A 7 -1.90 -10.83 13.01
CA LEU A 7 -1.57 -12.22 13.30
C LEU A 7 -0.10 -12.32 13.76
N ALA A 8 0.14 -12.79 14.98
CA ALA A 8 1.48 -12.92 15.55
C ALA A 8 2.12 -14.27 15.16
N PRO A 9 3.46 -14.33 15.02
CA PRO A 9 4.15 -15.60 14.90
C PRO A 9 4.04 -16.43 16.21
N PRO A 10 4.25 -17.76 16.15
CA PRO A 10 4.56 -18.54 14.95
C PRO A 10 3.34 -18.69 14.03
N TRP A 11 3.57 -18.59 12.72
CA TRP A 11 2.54 -18.81 11.71
C TRP A 11 2.48 -20.29 11.33
N SER A 12 1.27 -20.77 11.02
CA SER A 12 1.12 -22.02 10.28
C SER A 12 1.75 -21.90 8.89
N GLU A 13 2.00 -23.03 8.21
CA GLU A 13 2.49 -23.02 6.83
C GLU A 13 1.55 -22.26 5.90
N ASP A 14 0.23 -22.46 6.06
CA ASP A 14 -0.81 -21.77 5.29
C ASP A 14 -0.82 -20.26 5.53
N ASP A 15 -0.67 -19.84 6.79
CA ASP A 15 -0.60 -18.41 7.13
C ASP A 15 0.66 -17.76 6.58
N ALA A 16 1.81 -18.44 6.67
CA ALA A 16 3.06 -17.96 6.12
C ALA A 16 3.01 -17.81 4.58
N ALA A 17 2.41 -18.79 3.90
CA ALA A 17 2.19 -18.75 2.46
C ALA A 17 1.25 -17.61 2.06
N GLY A 18 0.11 -17.48 2.77
CA GLY A 18 -0.86 -16.41 2.56
C GLY A 18 -0.23 -15.03 2.74
N ILE A 19 0.49 -14.80 3.84
CA ILE A 19 1.17 -13.53 4.12
C ILE A 19 2.25 -13.22 3.09
N THR A 20 3.03 -14.23 2.69
CA THR A 20 4.14 -14.05 1.74
C THR A 20 3.66 -13.70 0.33
N SER A 21 2.45 -14.13 -0.05
CA SER A 21 1.88 -13.87 -1.38
C SER A 21 1.60 -12.38 -1.71
N TRP A 22 1.63 -11.48 -0.71
CA TRP A 22 1.36 -10.06 -0.90
C TRP A 22 2.60 -9.19 -1.15
N GLY A 23 3.79 -9.72 -0.85
CA GLY A 23 5.04 -8.97 -0.94
C GLY A 23 5.95 -9.51 -2.04
N HIS A 24 7.02 -8.78 -2.33
CA HIS A 24 8.11 -9.32 -3.14
C HIS A 24 8.67 -10.59 -2.45
N PRO A 25 8.98 -11.66 -3.20
CA PRO A 25 9.56 -12.88 -2.62
C PRO A 25 10.86 -12.59 -1.86
N ASP A 26 11.67 -11.65 -2.38
CA ASP A 26 12.95 -11.25 -1.78
C ASP A 26 12.84 -10.03 -0.85
N ARG A 27 11.66 -9.76 -0.26
CA ARG A 27 11.52 -8.62 0.67
C ARG A 27 12.47 -8.78 1.87
N THR A 28 13.10 -7.69 2.26
CA THR A 28 13.99 -7.63 3.45
C THR A 28 13.30 -7.04 4.69
N TYR A 29 12.03 -6.65 4.55
CA TYR A 29 11.22 -6.06 5.62
C TYR A 29 10.14 -7.04 6.11
N GLU A 30 9.73 -6.84 7.37
CA GLU A 30 8.65 -7.59 7.99
C GLU A 30 7.34 -7.47 7.19
N PRO A 31 6.54 -8.56 7.08
CA PRO A 31 5.28 -8.47 6.36
C PRO A 31 4.37 -7.36 6.88
N LEU A 32 3.73 -6.65 5.94
CA LEU A 32 2.88 -5.50 6.23
C LEU A 32 1.80 -5.85 7.28
N LEU A 33 1.59 -4.94 8.24
CA LEU A 33 0.57 -5.10 9.28
C LEU A 33 -0.82 -5.40 8.71
N LEU A 34 -1.22 -4.72 7.63
CA LEU A 34 -2.50 -4.96 6.96
C LEU A 34 -2.63 -6.42 6.52
N VAL A 35 -1.60 -6.98 5.89
CA VAL A 35 -1.59 -8.37 5.41
C VAL A 35 -1.77 -9.33 6.58
N ARG A 36 -1.05 -9.09 7.69
CA ARG A 36 -1.17 -9.90 8.92
C ARG A 36 -2.53 -9.76 9.60
N ILE A 37 -3.19 -8.61 9.49
CA ILE A 37 -4.54 -8.41 9.99
C ILE A 37 -5.55 -9.18 9.13
N LEU A 38 -5.45 -9.06 7.81
CA LEU A 38 -6.34 -9.71 6.85
C LEU A 38 -6.18 -11.23 6.83
N GLN A 39 -4.99 -11.74 7.09
CA GLN A 39 -4.73 -13.19 7.12
C GLN A 39 -5.57 -13.91 8.18
N ARG A 40 -6.08 -13.21 9.21
CA ARG A 40 -7.10 -13.76 10.12
C ARG A 40 -8.40 -14.18 9.40
N HIS A 41 -8.60 -13.72 8.17
CA HIS A 41 -9.70 -14.04 7.27
C HIS A 41 -9.14 -14.37 5.86
N PRO A 42 -8.57 -15.57 5.64
CA PRO A 42 -7.75 -15.86 4.45
C PRO A 42 -8.52 -15.73 3.13
N ALA A 43 -9.80 -16.12 3.10
CA ALA A 43 -10.64 -15.94 1.90
C ALA A 43 -10.88 -14.46 1.55
N LEU A 44 -10.99 -13.59 2.55
CA LEU A 44 -11.09 -12.14 2.36
C LEU A 44 -9.74 -11.57 1.91
N ALA A 45 -8.65 -11.99 2.54
CA ALA A 45 -7.30 -11.59 2.17
C ALA A 45 -7.04 -11.90 0.68
N ALA A 46 -7.32 -13.12 0.22
CA ALA A 46 -7.14 -13.50 -1.17
C ALA A 46 -7.89 -12.58 -2.15
N LYS A 47 -9.16 -12.26 -1.86
CA LYS A 47 -9.97 -11.36 -2.69
C LYS A 47 -9.43 -9.94 -2.71
N LEU A 48 -9.02 -9.41 -1.55
CA LEU A 48 -8.48 -8.06 -1.47
C LEU A 48 -7.12 -7.95 -2.16
N ARG A 49 -6.30 -8.99 -2.10
CA ARG A 49 -5.03 -9.07 -2.84
C ARG A 49 -5.27 -8.92 -4.33
N THR A 50 -6.20 -9.71 -4.89
CA THR A 50 -6.56 -9.64 -6.31
C THR A 50 -7.10 -8.26 -6.70
N LEU A 51 -7.93 -7.65 -5.85
CA LEU A 51 -8.41 -6.29 -6.10
C LEU A 51 -7.27 -5.27 -6.10
N GLY A 52 -6.37 -5.34 -5.11
CA GLY A 52 -5.21 -4.47 -5.02
C GLY A 52 -4.33 -4.59 -6.26
N GLU A 53 -3.98 -5.82 -6.64
CA GLU A 53 -3.21 -6.12 -7.85
C GLU A 53 -3.85 -5.48 -9.10
N ALA A 54 -5.16 -5.67 -9.31
CA ALA A 54 -5.86 -5.07 -10.45
C ALA A 54 -5.77 -3.53 -10.49
N LEU A 55 -5.78 -2.87 -9.32
CA LEU A 55 -5.61 -1.41 -9.24
C LEU A 55 -4.16 -0.96 -9.54
N TYR A 56 -3.16 -1.80 -9.28
CA TYR A 56 -1.73 -1.50 -9.48
C TYR A 56 -1.15 -1.94 -10.82
N VAL A 57 -1.73 -2.92 -11.50
CA VAL A 57 -1.18 -3.43 -12.78
C VAL A 57 -2.17 -3.41 -13.92
N ASP A 58 -3.45 -3.69 -13.68
CA ASP A 58 -4.45 -3.92 -14.74
C ASP A 58 -5.36 -2.71 -14.98
N THR A 59 -4.78 -1.55 -15.22
CA THR A 59 -5.53 -0.29 -15.41
C THR A 59 -4.94 0.57 -16.52
N LYS A 60 -5.79 1.42 -17.09
CA LYS A 60 -5.45 2.35 -18.18
C LYS A 60 -4.66 3.57 -17.71
N LEU A 61 -4.59 3.81 -16.39
CA LEU A 61 -3.87 4.95 -15.84
C LEU A 61 -2.36 4.65 -15.75
N PRO A 62 -1.49 5.61 -16.10
CA PRO A 62 -0.05 5.46 -15.90
C PRO A 62 0.30 5.19 -14.43
N PRO A 63 1.39 4.45 -14.12
CA PRO A 63 1.86 4.20 -12.74
C PRO A 63 1.89 5.45 -11.87
N ARG A 64 2.52 6.54 -12.35
CA ARG A 64 2.61 7.83 -11.67
C ARG A 64 1.25 8.38 -11.25
N VAL A 65 0.30 8.44 -12.19
CA VAL A 65 -1.05 8.96 -11.95
C VAL A 65 -1.79 8.14 -10.90
N ARG A 66 -1.64 6.82 -10.91
CA ARG A 66 -2.26 5.92 -9.92
C ARG A 66 -1.69 6.15 -8.53
N THR A 67 -0.37 6.25 -8.40
CA THR A 67 0.29 6.54 -7.13
C THR A 67 -0.15 7.88 -6.56
N ILE A 68 -0.20 8.94 -7.39
CA ILE A 68 -0.70 10.26 -6.97
C ILE A 68 -2.15 10.19 -6.51
N ALA A 69 -3.01 9.45 -7.22
CA ALA A 69 -4.42 9.29 -6.83
C ALA A 69 -4.56 8.59 -5.47
N ILE A 70 -3.81 7.50 -5.24
CA ILE A 70 -3.82 6.77 -3.97
C ILE A 70 -3.30 7.66 -2.84
N LEU A 71 -2.16 8.34 -3.03
CA LEU A 71 -1.60 9.27 -2.05
C LEU A 71 -2.61 10.36 -1.71
N ARG A 72 -3.21 11.01 -2.71
CA ARG A 72 -4.22 12.07 -2.50
C ARG A 72 -5.41 11.56 -1.68
N ILE A 73 -5.92 10.37 -1.96
CA ILE A 73 -7.00 9.75 -1.17
C ILE A 73 -6.54 9.51 0.26
N CYS A 74 -5.33 9.01 0.47
CA CYS A 74 -4.77 8.79 1.80
C CYS A 74 -4.63 10.10 2.59
N ALA A 75 -4.16 11.18 1.96
CA ALA A 75 -4.08 12.51 2.57
C ALA A 75 -5.47 13.04 2.97
N LEU A 76 -6.44 12.99 2.05
CA LEU A 76 -7.81 13.46 2.29
C LEU A 76 -8.50 12.70 3.44
N LEU A 77 -8.19 11.42 3.60
CA LEU A 77 -8.78 10.55 4.63
C LEU A 77 -7.93 10.47 5.92
N GLY A 78 -6.76 11.11 5.97
CA GLY A 78 -5.82 10.97 7.10
C GLY A 78 -5.30 9.54 7.29
N CYS A 79 -5.21 8.74 6.22
CA CYS A 79 -4.78 7.34 6.27
C CYS A 79 -3.25 7.23 6.30
N ALA A 80 -2.65 7.54 7.46
CA ALA A 80 -1.20 7.58 7.61
C ALA A 80 -0.49 6.24 7.31
N TYR A 81 -1.15 5.10 7.58
CA TYR A 81 -0.58 3.78 7.33
C TYR A 81 -0.34 3.52 5.84
N GLU A 82 -1.38 3.68 5.02
CA GLU A 82 -1.27 3.51 3.56
C GLU A 82 -0.43 4.63 2.95
N TRP A 83 -0.59 5.88 3.43
CA TRP A 83 0.24 7.01 3.00
C TRP A 83 1.74 6.69 3.12
N GLY A 84 2.19 6.24 4.28
CA GLY A 84 3.61 5.98 4.53
C GLY A 84 4.19 4.92 3.59
N GLY A 85 3.44 3.83 3.35
CA GLY A 85 3.85 2.79 2.41
C GLY A 85 3.90 3.30 0.96
N GLN A 86 2.91 4.08 0.54
CA GLN A 86 2.89 4.65 -0.80
C GLN A 86 4.02 5.65 -1.02
N ALA A 87 4.19 6.60 -0.10
CA ALA A 87 5.18 7.66 -0.24
C ALA A 87 6.61 7.09 -0.19
N ALA A 88 6.90 6.16 0.73
CA ALA A 88 8.25 5.65 0.91
C ALA A 88 8.70 4.64 -0.16
N PHE A 89 7.78 3.84 -0.70
CA PHE A 89 8.13 2.77 -1.65
C PHE A 89 7.64 3.06 -3.06
N TRP A 90 6.35 3.35 -3.23
CA TRP A 90 5.74 3.48 -4.56
C TRP A 90 5.94 4.86 -5.19
N GLY A 91 6.07 5.91 -4.38
CA GLY A 91 6.38 7.26 -4.82
C GLY A 91 7.66 7.28 -5.67
N PRO A 92 8.81 6.88 -5.12
CA PRO A 92 10.07 6.81 -5.87
C PRO A 92 10.00 5.93 -7.13
N ILE A 93 9.35 4.76 -7.05
CA ILE A 93 9.18 3.85 -8.21
C ILE A 93 8.37 4.51 -9.32
N ALA A 94 7.33 5.26 -8.95
CA ALA A 94 6.44 5.96 -9.86
C ALA A 94 6.89 7.41 -10.14
N LYS A 95 8.11 7.77 -9.72
CA LYS A 95 8.74 9.10 -9.85
C LYS A 95 8.03 10.25 -9.15
N VAL A 96 7.14 9.99 -8.19
CA VAL A 96 6.51 11.04 -7.37
C VAL A 96 7.53 11.52 -6.35
N SER A 97 7.87 12.81 -6.40
CA SER A 97 8.88 13.40 -5.52
C SER A 97 8.36 13.62 -4.11
N ASP A 98 9.27 13.79 -3.15
CA ASP A 98 8.92 14.14 -1.76
C ASP A 98 8.17 15.48 -1.70
N ALA A 99 8.55 16.46 -2.51
CA ALA A 99 7.86 17.76 -2.57
C ALA A 99 6.42 17.62 -3.08
N GLU A 100 6.17 16.74 -4.06
CA GLU A 100 4.82 16.43 -4.53
C GLU A 100 4.01 15.67 -3.47
N CYS A 101 4.64 14.76 -2.73
CA CYS A 101 4.02 14.09 -1.58
C CYS A 101 3.64 15.11 -0.49
N ASP A 102 4.53 16.04 -0.13
CA ASP A 102 4.26 17.06 0.88
C ASP A 102 3.12 18.00 0.45
N ALA A 103 3.10 18.40 -0.82
CA ALA A 103 2.02 19.23 -1.37
C ALA A 103 0.65 18.55 -1.28
N LEU A 104 0.58 17.24 -1.51
CA LEU A 104 -0.66 16.46 -1.39
C LEU A 104 -1.25 16.44 0.04
N VAL A 105 -0.41 16.55 1.09
CA VAL A 105 -0.87 16.55 2.49
C VAL A 105 -1.13 17.97 2.99
N THR A 106 -0.25 18.91 2.66
CA THR A 106 -0.29 20.28 3.19
C THR A 106 -1.25 21.18 2.42
N GLY A 107 -1.62 20.79 1.19
CA GLY A 107 -2.36 21.65 0.28
C GLY A 107 -1.52 22.77 -0.33
N ALA A 108 -0.19 22.71 -0.18
CA ALA A 108 0.72 23.61 -0.87
C ALA A 108 0.61 23.43 -2.39
N GLU A 109 0.95 24.47 -3.13
CA GLU A 109 1.04 24.38 -4.59
C GLU A 109 2.22 23.46 -4.97
N ALA A 110 1.91 22.33 -5.61
CA ALA A 110 2.95 21.44 -6.12
C ALA A 110 3.36 21.89 -7.53
N VAL A 111 4.66 21.91 -7.79
CA VAL A 111 5.19 21.92 -9.16
C VAL A 111 5.09 20.49 -9.67
N TRP A 112 3.99 20.18 -10.35
CA TRP A 112 3.75 18.85 -10.91
C TRP A 112 4.65 18.61 -12.12
N SER A 113 5.46 17.53 -12.09
CA SER A 113 6.16 17.10 -13.31
C SER A 113 5.27 16.23 -14.18
N ASP A 114 5.35 16.45 -15.50
CA ASP A 114 4.76 15.59 -16.52
C ASP A 114 5.56 14.27 -16.72
N GLU A 115 6.82 14.24 -16.27
CA GLU A 115 7.72 13.08 -16.26
C GLU A 115 7.66 12.27 -14.96
#